data_AF-A0A011MDQ2-F1
#
_entry.id   AF-A0A011MDQ2-F1
#
_cell.length_a   1.000
_cell.length_b   1.000
_cell.length_c   1.000
_cell.angle_alpha   90.00
_cell.angle_beta   90.00
_cell.angle_gamma   90.00
#
_symmetry.space_group_name_H-M   'P 1'
#
loop_
_entity.id
_entity.type
_entity.pdbx_description
1 polymer ?
#
loop_
_entity_poly.entity_id
_entity_poly.type
_entity_poly.pdbx_seq_one_letter_code
_entity_poly.pdbx_strand_id
1 'polypeptide(L)'
;MSQESDSLGLATVILERLERERLPRALDLKAKVDAGERLDELDIAFLERVFGDMQAAQKVVREHPEYQELAAKMANLYEEITAKGLENEKAQPS
;
A
#
# COMPACT_ATOMS: atom_id res chain seq x y z
N MET A 1 4.87 -25.00 -23.17
CA MET A 1 5.03 -23.55 -23.43
C MET A 1 3.71 -22.86 -23.13
N SER A 2 3.30 -22.73 -21.85
CA SER A 2 2.02 -22.08 -21.50
C SER A 2 1.93 -21.50 -20.07
N GLN A 3 2.83 -21.81 -19.14
CA GLN A 3 2.74 -21.26 -17.77
C GLN A 3 3.42 -19.90 -17.60
N GLU A 4 4.51 -19.62 -18.33
CA GLU A 4 5.23 -18.33 -18.19
C GLU A 4 4.44 -17.13 -18.72
N SER A 5 3.64 -17.31 -19.79
CA SER A 5 2.83 -16.23 -20.37
C SER A 5 1.67 -15.80 -19.46
N ASP A 6 1.07 -16.73 -18.73
CA ASP A 6 -0.06 -16.45 -17.83
C ASP A 6 0.42 -15.72 -16.56
N SER A 7 1.58 -16.11 -16.01
CA SER A 7 2.18 -15.44 -14.87
C SER A 7 2.61 -14.00 -15.18
N LEU A 8 3.10 -13.74 -16.40
CA LEU A 8 3.47 -12.38 -16.84
C LEU A 8 2.24 -11.48 -17.01
N GLY A 9 1.16 -12.01 -17.58
CA GLY A 9 -0.11 -11.29 -17.75
C GLY A 9 -0.76 -10.94 -16.42
N LEU A 10 -0.79 -11.89 -15.47
CA LEU A 10 -1.32 -11.67 -14.13
C LEU A 10 -0.48 -10.66 -13.33
N ALA A 11 0.85 -10.76 -13.39
CA ALA A 11 1.75 -9.81 -12.77
C ALA A 11 1.56 -8.39 -13.30
N THR A 12 1.37 -8.25 -14.62
CA THR A 12 1.13 -6.94 -15.27
C THR A 12 -0.17 -6.32 -14.78
N VAL A 13 -1.25 -7.10 -14.67
CA VAL A 13 -2.54 -6.60 -14.15
C VAL A 13 -2.43 -6.19 -12.68
N ILE A 14 -1.68 -6.94 -11.87
CA ILE A 14 -1.44 -6.59 -10.46
C ILE A 14 -0.63 -5.29 -10.35
N LEU A 15 0.42 -5.14 -11.15
CA LEU A 15 1.24 -3.94 -11.21
C LEU A 15 0.45 -2.72 -11.70
N GLU A 16 -0.30 -2.86 -12.79
CA GLU A 16 -1.13 -1.76 -13.31
C GLU A 16 -2.16 -1.31 -12.29
N ARG A 17 -2.78 -2.24 -11.57
CA ARG A 17 -3.76 -1.91 -10.53
C ARG A 17 -3.10 -1.25 -9.32
N LEU A 18 -1.90 -1.68 -8.96
CA LEU A 18 -1.10 -1.06 -7.90
C LEU A 18 -0.74 0.39 -8.28
N GLU A 19 -0.28 0.61 -9.50
CA GLU A 19 0.13 1.93 -10.01
C GLU A 19 -1.07 2.87 -10.23
N ARG A 20 -2.18 2.37 -10.79
CA ARG A 20 -3.33 3.21 -11.17
C ARG A 20 -4.34 3.45 -10.06
N GLU A 21 -4.50 2.52 -9.12
CA GLU A 21 -5.52 2.63 -8.07
C GLU A 21 -4.91 2.82 -6.69
N ARG A 22 -3.97 1.95 -6.30
CA ARG A 22 -3.45 1.91 -4.91
C ARG A 22 -2.49 3.06 -4.62
N LEU A 23 -1.57 3.33 -5.54
CA LEU A 23 -0.51 4.32 -5.37
C LEU A 23 -1.06 5.76 -5.30
N PRO A 24 -1.98 6.21 -6.17
CA PRO A 24 -2.53 7.56 -6.08
C PRO A 24 -3.25 7.77 -4.74
N ARG A 25 -4.06 6.80 -4.30
CA ARG A 25 -4.75 6.89 -3.01
C ARG A 25 -3.77 6.92 -1.83
N ALA A 26 -2.68 6.15 -1.88
CA ALA A 26 -1.66 6.18 -0.84
C ALA A 26 -0.93 7.54 -0.80
N LEU A 27 -0.64 8.13 -1.95
CA LEU A 27 -0.03 9.45 -2.05
C LEU A 27 -0.98 10.55 -1.54
N ASP A 28 -2.27 10.46 -1.83
CA ASP A 28 -3.29 11.38 -1.29
C ASP A 28 -3.35 11.30 0.24
N LEU A 29 -3.34 10.08 0.79
CA LEU A 29 -3.29 9.86 2.25
C LEU A 29 -2.02 10.44 2.86
N LYS A 30 -0.87 10.23 2.20
CA LYS A 30 0.41 10.80 2.64
C LYS A 30 0.35 12.32 2.66
N ALA A 31 -0.15 12.95 1.61
CA ALA A 31 -0.30 14.40 1.55
C ALA A 31 -1.24 14.93 2.65
N LYS A 32 -2.35 14.22 2.93
CA LYS A 32 -3.28 14.54 4.00
C LYS A 32 -2.61 14.52 5.38
N VAL A 33 -1.91 13.44 5.73
CA VAL A 33 -1.22 13.34 7.03
C VAL A 33 0.00 14.26 7.12
N ASP A 34 0.70 14.52 6.01
CA ASP A 34 1.81 15.48 5.97
C ASP A 34 1.31 16.93 6.18
N ALA A 35 0.07 17.24 5.78
CA ALA A 35 -0.61 18.50 6.07
C ALA A 35 -1.09 18.62 7.54
N GLY A 36 -0.92 17.57 8.35
CA GLY A 36 -1.33 17.54 9.75
C GLY A 36 -2.78 17.09 9.97
N GLU A 37 -3.48 16.64 8.93
CA GLU A 37 -4.85 16.14 9.05
C GLU A 37 -4.91 14.73 9.66
N ARG A 38 -6.04 14.39 10.29
CA ARG A 38 -6.29 13.05 10.85
C ARG A 38 -6.78 12.10 9.76
N LEU A 39 -6.46 10.82 9.90
CA LEU A 39 -7.06 9.76 9.09
C LEU A 39 -8.51 9.56 9.55
N ASP A 40 -9.45 9.59 8.62
CA ASP A 40 -10.86 9.31 8.91
C ASP A 40 -11.17 7.81 8.82
N GLU A 41 -12.41 7.42 9.15
CA GLU A 41 -12.82 6.01 9.13
C GLU A 41 -12.66 5.36 7.75
N LEU A 42 -12.85 6.12 6.66
CA LEU A 42 -12.70 5.60 5.30
C LEU A 42 -11.22 5.37 4.97
N ASP A 43 -10.36 6.28 5.41
CA ASP A 43 -8.92 6.15 5.25
C ASP A 43 -8.37 4.96 6.05
N ILE A 44 -8.84 4.77 7.28
CA ILE A 44 -8.47 3.62 8.12
C ILE A 44 -8.94 2.31 7.45
N ALA A 45 -10.19 2.23 7.01
CA ALA A 45 -10.72 1.04 6.32
C ALA A 45 -9.96 0.71 5.02
N PHE A 46 -9.48 1.74 4.31
CA PHE A 46 -8.61 1.54 3.15
C PHE A 46 -7.26 0.93 3.55
N LEU A 47 -6.61 1.48 4.59
CA LEU A 47 -5.32 0.98 5.09
C LEU A 47 -5.42 -0.46 5.58
N GLU A 48 -6.48 -0.82 6.30
CA GLU A 48 -6.74 -2.20 6.74
C GLU A 48 -6.83 -3.17 5.55
N ARG A 49 -7.55 -2.79 4.50
CA ARG A 49 -7.65 -3.60 3.27
C ARG A 49 -6.29 -3.79 2.61
N VAL A 50 -5.52 -2.72 2.49
CA VAL A 50 -4.15 -2.76 1.95
C VAL A 50 -3.27 -3.71 2.75
N PHE A 51 -3.29 -3.65 4.07
CA PHE A 51 -2.49 -4.54 4.90
C PHE A 51 -2.88 -6.01 4.74
N GLY A 52 -4.18 -6.31 4.61
CA GLY A 52 -4.67 -7.65 4.28
C GLY A 52 -4.11 -8.17 2.95
N ASP A 53 -4.12 -7.33 1.92
CA ASP A 53 -3.58 -7.69 0.60
C ASP A 53 -2.06 -7.86 0.63
N MET A 54 -1.34 -7.02 1.37
CA MET A 54 0.11 -7.15 1.55
C MET A 54 0.48 -8.45 2.24
N GLN A 55 -0.27 -8.87 3.28
CA GLN A 55 -0.07 -10.17 3.94
C GLN A 55 -0.29 -11.33 2.99
N ALA A 56 -1.35 -11.30 2.18
CA ALA A 56 -1.61 -12.32 1.17
C ALA A 56 -0.49 -12.36 0.10
N ALA A 57 0.03 -11.19 -0.28
CA ALA A 57 1.11 -11.05 -1.25
C ALA A 57 2.49 -11.48 -0.72
N GLN A 58 2.70 -11.59 0.60
CA GLN A 58 4.00 -11.98 1.16
C GLN A 58 4.51 -13.32 0.62
N LYS A 59 3.62 -14.29 0.38
CA LYS A 59 4.02 -15.57 -0.21
C LYS A 59 4.57 -15.39 -1.61
N VAL A 60 3.88 -14.61 -2.44
CA VAL A 60 4.30 -14.30 -3.82
C VAL A 60 5.63 -13.56 -3.80
N VAL A 61 5.79 -12.54 -2.96
CA VAL A 61 7.05 -11.76 -2.85
C VAL A 61 8.23 -12.62 -2.38
N ARG A 62 8.00 -13.65 -1.56
CA ARG A 62 9.06 -14.61 -1.18
C ARG A 62 9.45 -15.53 -2.32
N GLU A 63 8.50 -15.93 -3.15
CA GLU A 63 8.73 -16.80 -4.32
C GLU A 63 9.29 -16.03 -5.52
N HIS A 64 9.11 -14.70 -5.55
CA HIS A 64 9.46 -13.79 -6.63
C HIS A 64 10.28 -12.59 -6.11
N PRO A 65 11.61 -12.72 -6.02
CA PRO A 65 12.50 -11.68 -5.52
C PRO A 65 12.39 -10.35 -6.27
N GLU A 66 11.99 -10.37 -7.54
CA GLU A 66 11.78 -9.18 -8.38
C GLU A 66 10.75 -8.20 -7.79
N TYR A 67 9.82 -8.66 -6.94
CA TYR A 67 8.84 -7.80 -6.28
C TYR A 67 9.26 -7.35 -4.89
N GLN A 68 10.39 -7.82 -4.35
CA GLN A 68 10.83 -7.46 -3.00
C GLN A 68 11.06 -5.97 -2.84
N GLU A 69 11.72 -5.34 -3.81
CA GLU A 69 12.00 -3.91 -3.75
C GLU A 69 10.70 -3.08 -3.80
N LEU A 70 9.77 -3.46 -4.68
CA LEU A 70 8.46 -2.80 -4.77
C LEU A 70 7.66 -2.98 -3.48
N ALA A 71 7.60 -4.21 -2.95
CA ALA A 71 6.88 -4.50 -1.71
C ALA A 71 7.47 -3.72 -0.52
N ALA A 72 8.79 -3.60 -0.44
CA ALA A 72 9.46 -2.81 0.59
C ALA A 72 9.13 -1.31 0.47
N LYS A 73 9.15 -0.74 -0.74
CA LYS A 73 8.76 0.66 -0.97
C LYS A 73 7.31 0.93 -0.56
N MET A 74 6.39 0.02 -0.91
CA MET A 74 4.99 0.14 -0.52
C MET A 74 4.81 0.01 1.00
N ALA A 75 5.52 -0.92 1.65
CA ALA A 75 5.46 -1.09 3.10
C ALA A 75 5.93 0.18 3.83
N ASN A 76 7.07 0.74 3.42
CA ASN A 76 7.57 1.99 3.99
C ASN A 76 6.59 3.14 3.81
N LEU A 77 5.96 3.26 2.63
CA LEU A 77 4.96 4.31 2.38
C LEU A 77 3.77 4.21 3.35
N TYR A 78 3.21 3.01 3.55
CA TYR A 78 2.08 2.84 4.47
C TYR A 78 2.48 2.95 5.94
N GLU A 79 3.71 2.57 6.29
CA GLU A 79 4.28 2.83 7.62
C GLU A 79 4.37 4.34 7.89
N GLU A 80 4.91 5.13 6.95
CA GLU A 80 4.97 6.59 7.09
C GLU A 80 3.57 7.21 7.26
N ILE A 81 2.59 6.79 6.44
CA ILE A 81 1.22 7.29 6.51
C ILE A 81 0.60 7.02 7.88
N THR A 82 0.73 5.79 8.38
CA THR A 82 0.15 5.39 9.67
C THR A 82 0.86 6.03 10.85
N ALA A 83 2.18 6.11 10.83
CA ALA A 83 2.97 6.81 11.84
C ALA A 83 2.57 8.29 11.91
N LYS A 84 2.51 8.97 10.76
CA LYS A 84 2.14 10.37 10.70
C LYS A 84 0.68 10.62 11.07
N GLY A 85 -0.24 9.77 10.62
CA GLY A 85 -1.64 9.82 11.04
C GLY A 85 -1.79 9.69 12.56
N LEU A 86 -1.02 8.80 13.20
CA LEU A 86 -1.01 8.63 14.65
C LEU A 86 -0.42 9.85 15.38
N GLU A 87 0.63 10.46 14.84
CA GLU A 87 1.15 11.73 15.36
C GLU A 87 0.09 12.83 15.34
N ASN A 88 -0.65 12.96 14.23
CA ASN A 88 -1.68 13.98 14.06
C ASN A 88 -2.86 13.75 15.01
N GLU A 89 -3.27 12.49 15.21
CA GLU A 89 -4.31 12.13 16.18
C GLU A 89 -3.91 12.51 17.61
N LYS A 90 -2.64 12.30 17.97
CA LYS A 90 -2.13 12.65 19.31
C LYS A 90 -1.94 14.15 19.49
N ALA A 91 -1.58 14.87 18.43
CA ALA A 91 -1.33 16.31 18.45
C ALA A 91 -2.61 17.13 18.58
N GLN A 92 -3.75 16.56 18.18
CA GLN A 92 -5.02 17.24 18.22
C GLN A 92 -5.95 16.57 19.25
N PRO A 93 -6.36 17.26 20.33
CA PRO A 93 -7.32 16.70 21.29
C PRO A 93 -8.68 16.43 20.62
N SER A 94 -9.33 15.32 21.00
CA SER A 94 -10.69 14.94 20.56
C SER A 94 -11.76 15.87 21.13
#